data_AF-A0A6S7LEU5-F1
#
_entry.id   AF-A0A6S7LEU5-F1
#
_cell.length_a   1.000
_cell.length_b   1.000
_cell.length_c   1.000
_cell.angle_alpha   90.00
_cell.angle_beta   90.00
_cell.angle_gamma   90.00
#
_symmetry.space_group_name_H-M   'P 1'
#
loop_
_entity.id
_entity.type
_entity.pdbx_description
1 polymer ?
#
loop_
_entity_poly.entity_id
_entity_poly.type
_entity_poly.pdbx_seq_one_letter_code
_entity_poly.pdbx_strand_id
1 'polypeptide(L)'
;DLGIEKTVTEIWYSILLSQATYECLRTSLEELTSFMSAQNLQLKTAGLISVDEMQFKQLQDAWKTWLGLRVQGTKWIQKQREDVTNSNIEFVARNSGYIENVPVEHVSAVKKWIDDCVFKRTQAPRFAENPTFTGVDVAARNAHYSYCIPPGLFPFSSWDYLQVKKFKDSNCLVTMYGDYIECILRRLMKILSKQQVSFRIVLCDCMDIKQYLEVNTVYDRILTSNLMDYVFLPNLLKLCSQIINQDNHHTTIITETILWARDIMPEGDIPWPSNKSQLPKFEKIAFEDTKRSSFAMDGGTSFREYLDNSCDFFNYLRAMFYAYRLKRVGESGSTHDKPTIPVIKELGNEFQLRLRDGIRNENRIVFFRPAINRRRVTIVSGMERYLEWIPIQKK
;
A
#
# COMPACT_ATOMS: atom_id res chain seq x y z
N ASP A 1 -14.63 -17.29 -23.33
CA ASP A 1 -14.13 -17.53 -21.96
C ASP A 1 -12.93 -16.67 -21.62
N LEU A 2 -13.15 -15.62 -20.84
CA LEU A 2 -12.06 -14.91 -20.18
C LEU A 2 -11.66 -15.76 -18.96
N GLY A 3 -10.40 -16.18 -18.84
CA GLY A 3 -9.92 -16.87 -17.63
C GLY A 3 -10.11 -15.98 -16.40
N ILE A 4 -10.41 -16.58 -15.24
CA ILE A 4 -10.69 -15.85 -13.99
C ILE A 4 -9.57 -14.86 -13.62
N GLU A 5 -8.31 -15.19 -13.91
CA GLU A 5 -7.17 -14.32 -13.67
C GLU A 5 -7.21 -13.04 -14.51
N LYS A 6 -7.73 -13.12 -15.75
CA LYS A 6 -7.91 -11.96 -16.64
C LYS A 6 -8.99 -11.05 -16.07
N THR A 7 -10.11 -11.64 -15.67
CA THR A 7 -11.25 -10.94 -15.09
C THR A 7 -10.84 -10.19 -13.82
N VAL A 8 -10.17 -10.87 -12.88
CA VAL A 8 -9.68 -10.27 -11.64
C VAL A 8 -8.68 -9.15 -11.93
N THR A 9 -7.77 -9.35 -12.88
CA THR A 9 -6.82 -8.30 -13.27
C THR A 9 -7.55 -7.08 -13.85
N GLU A 10 -8.53 -7.26 -14.72
CA GLU A 10 -9.29 -6.15 -15.30
C GLU A 10 -10.10 -5.41 -14.23
N ILE A 11 -10.77 -6.12 -13.31
CA ILE A 11 -11.54 -5.53 -12.20
C ILE A 11 -10.66 -4.66 -11.30
N TRP A 12 -9.45 -5.10 -10.92
CA TRP A 12 -8.66 -4.35 -9.94
C TRP A 12 -7.73 -3.30 -10.54
N TYR A 13 -7.46 -3.36 -11.86
CA TYR A 13 -6.51 -2.45 -12.51
C TYR A 13 -7.13 -1.55 -13.59
N SER A 14 -8.40 -1.72 -13.93
CA SER A 14 -9.09 -0.90 -14.94
C SER A 14 -10.16 -0.02 -14.33
N ILE A 15 -10.19 1.24 -14.76
CA ILE A 15 -11.25 2.19 -14.38
C ILE A 15 -12.52 1.90 -15.17
N LEU A 16 -12.39 1.44 -16.41
CA LEU A 16 -13.51 0.99 -17.23
C LEU A 16 -13.45 -0.53 -17.42
N LEU A 17 -14.62 -1.18 -17.40
CA LEU A 17 -14.75 -2.62 -17.59
C LEU A 17 -15.33 -2.96 -18.96
N SER A 18 -14.90 -4.08 -19.51
CA SER A 18 -15.59 -4.76 -20.61
C SER A 18 -16.96 -5.28 -20.19
N GLN A 19 -17.85 -5.52 -21.15
CA GLN A 19 -19.16 -6.12 -20.86
C GLN A 19 -19.02 -7.48 -20.16
N ALA A 20 -18.16 -8.36 -20.66
CA ALA A 20 -17.95 -9.69 -20.08
C ALA A 20 -17.42 -9.61 -18.63
N THR A 21 -16.47 -8.70 -18.38
CA THR A 21 -15.88 -8.50 -17.04
C THR A 21 -16.90 -7.88 -16.09
N TYR A 22 -17.70 -6.92 -16.56
CA TYR A 22 -18.79 -6.32 -15.81
C TYR A 22 -19.87 -7.34 -15.44
N GLU A 23 -20.29 -8.18 -16.38
CA GLU A 23 -21.25 -9.25 -16.14
C GLU A 23 -20.73 -10.26 -15.10
N CYS A 24 -19.44 -10.64 -15.19
CA CYS A 24 -18.82 -11.52 -14.20
C CYS A 24 -18.77 -10.89 -12.81
N LEU A 25 -18.40 -9.60 -12.70
CA LEU A 25 -18.43 -8.86 -11.44
C LEU A 25 -19.85 -8.82 -10.87
N ARG A 26 -20.85 -8.51 -11.70
CA ARG A 26 -22.26 -8.47 -11.29
C ARG A 26 -22.75 -9.81 -10.75
N THR A 27 -22.51 -10.89 -11.48
CA THR A 27 -22.89 -12.24 -11.03
C THR A 27 -22.19 -12.61 -9.72
N SER A 28 -20.92 -12.25 -9.57
CA SER A 28 -20.17 -12.50 -8.32
C SER A 28 -20.76 -11.70 -7.14
N LEU A 29 -21.13 -10.43 -7.36
CA LEU A 29 -21.78 -9.60 -6.35
C LEU A 29 -23.18 -10.12 -6.00
N GLU A 30 -23.96 -10.57 -6.99
CA GLU A 30 -25.27 -11.21 -6.76
C GLU A 30 -25.13 -12.46 -5.90
N GLU A 31 -24.14 -13.31 -6.17
CA GLU A 31 -23.86 -14.49 -5.34
C GLU A 31 -23.47 -14.08 -3.91
N LEU A 32 -22.50 -13.18 -3.74
CA LEU A 32 -22.03 -12.71 -2.44
C LEU A 32 -23.14 -12.07 -1.58
N THR A 33 -24.05 -11.33 -2.23
CA THR A 33 -25.18 -10.67 -1.56
C THR A 33 -26.37 -11.62 -1.32
N SER A 34 -26.41 -12.76 -2.00
CA SER A 34 -27.43 -13.80 -1.79
C SER A 34 -27.17 -14.71 -0.59
N PHE A 35 -25.93 -14.76 -0.10
CA PHE A 35 -25.60 -15.55 1.08
C PHE A 35 -26.34 -15.00 2.32
N MET A 36 -27.03 -15.89 3.04
CA MET A 36 -27.89 -15.49 4.16
C MET A 36 -27.12 -15.30 5.47
N SER A 37 -25.90 -15.83 5.55
CA SER A 37 -25.04 -15.75 6.74
C SER A 37 -23.56 -15.89 6.39
N ALA A 38 -22.69 -15.50 7.32
CA ALA A 38 -21.24 -15.72 7.20
C ALA A 38 -20.89 -17.21 7.12
N GLN A 39 -21.67 -18.07 7.79
CA GLN A 39 -21.51 -19.52 7.71
C GLN A 39 -21.77 -20.03 6.28
N ASN A 40 -22.74 -19.46 5.55
CA ASN A 40 -22.97 -19.82 4.15
C ASN A 40 -21.76 -19.47 3.27
N LEU A 41 -21.15 -18.28 3.46
CA LEU A 41 -19.92 -17.90 2.77
C LEU A 41 -18.79 -18.89 3.07
N GLN A 42 -18.59 -19.24 4.35
CA GLN A 42 -17.54 -20.17 4.75
C GLN A 42 -17.74 -21.56 4.11
N LEU A 43 -18.97 -22.08 4.11
CA LEU A 43 -19.28 -23.36 3.48
C LEU A 43 -19.08 -23.32 1.95
N LYS A 44 -19.53 -22.25 1.29
CA LYS A 44 -19.39 -22.09 -0.16
C LYS A 44 -17.95 -21.92 -0.61
N THR A 45 -17.11 -21.38 0.25
CA THR A 45 -15.67 -21.26 0.02
C THR A 45 -14.86 -22.44 0.58
N ALA A 46 -15.53 -23.51 1.02
CA ALA A 46 -14.89 -24.69 1.62
C ALA A 46 -13.94 -24.35 2.78
N GLY A 47 -14.30 -23.36 3.60
CA GLY A 47 -13.50 -22.88 4.73
C GLY A 47 -12.39 -21.90 4.35
N LEU A 48 -12.26 -21.52 3.08
CA LEU A 48 -11.22 -20.59 2.63
C LEU A 48 -11.39 -19.19 3.22
N ILE A 49 -12.62 -18.70 3.37
CA ILE A 49 -12.90 -17.38 3.91
C ILE A 49 -13.79 -17.51 5.15
N SER A 50 -13.36 -16.89 6.24
CA SER A 50 -14.16 -16.73 7.46
C SER A 50 -14.26 -15.25 7.86
N VAL A 51 -15.43 -14.89 8.39
CA VAL A 51 -15.76 -13.55 8.86
C VAL A 51 -16.88 -13.68 9.89
N ASP A 52 -16.93 -12.79 10.87
CA ASP A 52 -18.00 -12.78 11.87
C ASP A 52 -19.33 -12.29 11.26
N GLU A 53 -20.46 -12.82 11.73
CA GLU A 53 -21.81 -12.57 11.16
C GLU A 53 -22.14 -11.06 11.05
N MET A 54 -21.82 -10.28 12.07
CA MET A 54 -22.07 -8.84 12.07
C MET A 54 -21.18 -8.09 11.07
N GLN A 55 -19.92 -8.51 10.92
CA GLN A 55 -18.97 -7.90 9.98
C GLN A 55 -19.28 -8.31 8.54
N PHE A 56 -19.77 -9.55 8.34
CA PHE A 56 -20.25 -10.03 7.06
C PHE A 56 -21.40 -9.17 6.53
N LYS A 57 -22.35 -8.79 7.38
CA LYS A 57 -23.44 -7.87 7.00
C LYS A 57 -22.89 -6.51 6.52
N GLN A 58 -21.87 -5.97 7.19
CA GLN A 58 -21.22 -4.73 6.75
C GLN A 58 -20.54 -4.87 5.37
N LEU A 59 -19.86 -6.00 5.13
CA LEU A 59 -19.30 -6.30 3.80
C LEU A 59 -20.41 -6.41 2.74
N GLN A 60 -21.51 -7.08 3.06
CA GLN A 60 -22.66 -7.20 2.17
C GLN A 60 -23.27 -5.86 1.82
N ASP A 61 -23.33 -4.90 2.75
CA ASP A 61 -23.85 -3.57 2.45
C ASP A 61 -23.00 -2.86 1.39
N ALA A 62 -21.67 -2.95 1.50
CA ALA A 62 -20.77 -2.43 0.47
C ALA A 62 -20.97 -3.12 -0.88
N TRP A 63 -21.11 -4.45 -0.90
CA TRP A 63 -21.36 -5.21 -2.13
C TRP A 63 -22.71 -4.89 -2.76
N LYS A 64 -23.76 -4.71 -1.95
CA LYS A 64 -25.09 -4.26 -2.42
C LYS A 64 -25.02 -2.87 -3.02
N THR A 65 -24.27 -1.96 -2.41
CA THR A 65 -24.03 -0.62 -2.96
C THR A 65 -23.35 -0.73 -4.33
N TRP A 66 -22.24 -1.46 -4.45
CA TRP A 66 -21.57 -1.66 -5.74
C TRP A 66 -22.47 -2.33 -6.78
N LEU A 67 -23.28 -3.32 -6.39
CA LEU A 67 -24.25 -3.97 -7.27
C LEU A 67 -25.35 -3.00 -7.76
N GLY A 68 -25.75 -2.05 -6.92
CA GLY A 68 -26.73 -1.00 -7.23
C GLY A 68 -26.21 0.07 -8.20
N LEU A 69 -24.89 0.27 -8.31
CA LEU A 69 -24.24 1.22 -9.21
C LEU A 69 -24.21 0.73 -10.68
N ARG A 70 -25.38 0.41 -11.24
CA ARG A 70 -25.57 -0.05 -12.63
C ARG A 70 -25.11 0.98 -13.66
N VAL A 71 -24.91 0.57 -14.92
CA VAL A 71 -24.40 1.36 -16.07
C VAL A 71 -25.02 2.76 -16.26
N GLN A 72 -26.28 3.00 -15.87
CA GLN A 72 -26.86 4.36 -15.87
C GLN A 72 -26.43 5.22 -14.66
N GLY A 73 -26.21 4.57 -13.51
CA GLY A 73 -25.68 5.13 -12.27
C GLY A 73 -24.16 5.28 -12.26
N THR A 74 -23.45 5.02 -13.35
CA THR A 74 -22.00 5.29 -13.44
C THR A 74 -21.68 6.62 -14.13
N LYS A 75 -22.66 7.31 -14.72
CA LYS A 75 -22.43 8.61 -15.38
C LYS A 75 -21.92 9.68 -14.41
N TRP A 76 -22.34 9.65 -13.16
CA TRP A 76 -21.81 10.55 -12.14
C TRP A 76 -20.39 10.17 -11.73
N ILE A 77 -20.03 8.87 -11.74
CA ILE A 77 -18.66 8.39 -11.48
C ILE A 77 -17.73 8.93 -12.57
N GLN A 78 -18.15 8.80 -13.83
CA GLN A 78 -17.44 9.36 -14.98
C GLN A 78 -17.25 10.87 -14.80
N LYS A 79 -18.32 11.61 -14.48
CA LYS A 79 -18.24 13.06 -14.26
C LYS A 79 -17.28 13.42 -13.11
N GLN A 80 -17.37 12.76 -11.96
CA GLN A 80 -16.46 13.01 -10.84
C GLN A 80 -15.00 12.69 -11.20
N ARG A 81 -14.76 11.61 -11.93
CA ARG A 81 -13.42 11.27 -12.44
C ARG A 81 -12.90 12.35 -13.39
N GLU A 82 -13.71 12.77 -14.35
CA GLU A 82 -13.38 13.86 -15.28
C GLU A 82 -13.13 15.17 -14.54
N ASP A 83 -13.93 15.50 -13.53
CA ASP A 83 -13.74 16.68 -12.70
C ASP A 83 -12.38 16.59 -11.97
N VAL A 84 -12.07 15.46 -11.32
CA VAL A 84 -10.77 15.24 -10.64
C VAL A 84 -9.59 15.31 -11.62
N THR A 85 -9.77 14.82 -12.85
CA THR A 85 -8.75 14.77 -13.91
C THR A 85 -8.52 16.16 -14.53
N ASN A 86 -9.59 16.89 -14.83
CA ASN A 86 -9.54 18.15 -15.60
C ASN A 86 -9.36 19.39 -14.73
N SER A 87 -9.84 19.37 -13.48
CA SER A 87 -9.74 20.52 -12.57
C SER A 87 -8.41 20.59 -11.82
N ASN A 88 -7.58 19.55 -11.90
CA ASN A 88 -6.36 19.45 -11.12
C ASN A 88 -5.10 19.70 -11.96
N ILE A 89 -4.60 20.94 -11.93
CA ILE A 89 -3.34 21.34 -12.56
C ILE A 89 -2.18 20.43 -12.11
N GLU A 90 -2.18 19.98 -10.85
CA GLU A 90 -1.17 19.05 -10.35
C GLU A 90 -1.29 17.66 -11.01
N PHE A 91 -2.49 17.21 -11.40
CA PHE A 91 -2.65 15.94 -12.10
C PHE A 91 -2.05 16.00 -13.51
N VAL A 92 -2.28 17.08 -14.25
CA VAL A 92 -1.68 17.28 -15.58
C VAL A 92 -0.16 17.32 -15.47
N ALA A 93 0.38 18.06 -14.49
CA ALA A 93 1.82 18.15 -14.25
C ALA A 93 2.44 16.82 -13.78
N ARG A 94 1.75 16.07 -12.92
CA ARG A 94 2.19 14.73 -12.47
C ARG A 94 2.16 13.71 -13.59
N ASN A 95 1.17 13.75 -14.48
CA ASN A 95 1.10 12.86 -15.63
C ASN A 95 2.20 13.14 -16.66
N SER A 96 2.47 14.42 -16.96
CA SER A 96 3.57 14.78 -17.85
C SER A 96 4.91 14.36 -17.26
N GLY A 97 5.16 14.65 -15.98
CA GLY A 97 6.37 14.21 -15.28
C GLY A 97 6.49 12.70 -15.18
N TYR A 98 5.37 11.98 -14.99
CA TYR A 98 5.36 10.51 -15.01
C TYR A 98 5.75 9.95 -16.37
N ILE A 99 5.14 10.44 -17.45
CA ILE A 99 5.41 9.98 -18.82
C ILE A 99 6.88 10.19 -19.20
N GLU A 100 7.49 11.30 -18.79
CA GLU A 100 8.91 11.58 -19.03
C GLU A 100 9.87 10.62 -18.32
N ASN A 101 9.41 9.98 -17.23
CA ASN A 101 10.19 9.04 -16.44
C ASN A 101 10.00 7.58 -16.88
N VAL A 102 8.92 7.29 -17.61
CA VAL A 102 8.67 5.98 -18.22
C VAL A 102 9.74 5.69 -19.30
N PRO A 103 10.29 4.46 -19.39
CA PRO A 103 11.19 4.08 -20.47
C PRO A 103 10.57 4.36 -21.85
N VAL A 104 11.36 4.89 -22.79
CA VAL A 104 10.88 5.41 -24.08
C VAL A 104 10.08 4.37 -24.86
N GLU A 105 10.48 3.10 -24.77
CA GLU A 105 9.82 1.97 -25.40
C GLU A 105 8.37 1.77 -24.92
N HIS A 106 8.03 2.25 -23.73
CA HIS A 106 6.73 2.08 -23.08
C HIS A 106 5.82 3.31 -23.15
N VAL A 107 6.35 4.48 -23.52
CA VAL A 107 5.63 5.77 -23.48
C VAL A 107 4.32 5.72 -24.24
N SER A 108 4.31 5.15 -25.45
CA SER A 108 3.09 5.05 -26.25
C SER A 108 2.02 4.16 -25.60
N ALA A 109 2.43 3.09 -24.92
CA ALA A 109 1.49 2.20 -24.21
C ALA A 109 0.91 2.87 -22.96
N VAL A 110 1.71 3.66 -22.25
CA VAL A 110 1.25 4.45 -21.10
C VAL A 110 0.29 5.54 -21.52
N LYS A 111 0.61 6.33 -22.54
CA LYS A 111 -0.29 7.36 -23.07
C LYS A 111 -1.64 6.76 -23.47
N LYS A 112 -1.59 5.64 -24.22
CA LYS A 112 -2.79 4.89 -24.57
C LYS A 112 -3.57 4.44 -23.34
N TRP A 113 -2.91 3.94 -22.28
CA TRP A 113 -3.60 3.57 -21.04
C TRP A 113 -4.24 4.77 -20.33
N ILE A 114 -3.58 5.93 -20.29
CA ILE A 114 -4.13 7.17 -19.71
C ILE A 114 -5.40 7.58 -20.47
N ASP A 115 -5.36 7.55 -21.80
CA ASP A 115 -6.50 7.89 -22.66
C ASP A 115 -7.62 6.85 -22.57
N ASP A 116 -7.25 5.57 -22.49
CA ASP A 116 -8.20 4.47 -22.50
C ASP A 116 -8.80 4.18 -21.11
N CYS A 117 -8.07 4.49 -20.03
CA CYS A 117 -8.39 4.19 -18.63
C CYS A 117 -8.62 2.68 -18.37
N VAL A 118 -8.05 1.81 -19.22
CA VAL A 118 -8.33 0.38 -19.22
C VAL A 118 -7.03 -0.42 -19.16
N PHE A 119 -6.91 -1.30 -18.17
CA PHE A 119 -5.81 -2.25 -18.04
C PHE A 119 -6.20 -3.59 -18.68
N LYS A 120 -6.36 -3.58 -20.01
CA LYS A 120 -6.85 -4.73 -20.77
C LYS A 120 -5.94 -5.04 -21.95
N ARG A 121 -5.71 -6.33 -22.16
CA ARG A 121 -4.87 -6.83 -23.26
C ARG A 121 -5.62 -7.01 -24.58
N THR A 122 -6.95 -7.08 -24.53
CA THR A 122 -7.82 -7.34 -25.69
C THR A 122 -8.65 -6.11 -26.05
N GLN A 123 -8.84 -5.87 -27.36
CA GLN A 123 -9.64 -4.77 -27.90
C GLN A 123 -11.15 -5.04 -27.79
N ALA A 124 -11.66 -5.40 -26.62
CA ALA A 124 -13.12 -5.45 -26.44
C ALA A 124 -13.65 -4.06 -26.05
N PRO A 125 -14.86 -3.69 -26.49
CA PRO A 125 -15.43 -2.37 -26.23
C PRO A 125 -15.57 -2.09 -24.74
N ARG A 126 -15.48 -0.80 -24.39
CA ARG A 126 -15.74 -0.27 -23.05
C ARG A 126 -17.24 -0.35 -22.79
N PHE A 127 -17.64 -0.79 -21.60
CA PHE A 127 -19.05 -0.98 -21.27
C PHE A 127 -19.52 -0.10 -20.12
N ALA A 128 -18.79 -0.08 -18.99
CA ALA A 128 -19.19 0.67 -17.80
C ALA A 128 -17.97 1.16 -17.01
N GLU A 129 -18.15 2.21 -16.20
CA GLU A 129 -17.18 2.54 -15.14
C GLU A 129 -17.18 1.43 -14.10
N ASN A 130 -16.05 1.25 -13.46
CA ASN A 130 -15.84 0.23 -12.45
C ASN A 130 -16.40 0.70 -11.09
N PRO A 131 -17.48 0.07 -10.58
CA PRO A 131 -18.08 0.49 -9.32
C PRO A 131 -17.18 0.23 -8.11
N THR A 132 -16.19 -0.68 -8.20
CA THR A 132 -15.29 -1.00 -7.07
C THR A 132 -14.29 0.12 -6.75
N PHE A 133 -14.23 1.16 -7.58
CA PHE A 133 -13.44 2.37 -7.35
C PHE A 133 -14.26 3.51 -6.72
N THR A 134 -15.36 3.12 -6.06
CA THR A 134 -16.19 4.02 -5.26
C THR A 134 -16.20 3.62 -3.80
N GLY A 135 -16.30 4.60 -2.93
CA GLY A 135 -16.36 4.42 -1.49
C GLY A 135 -16.94 5.65 -0.80
N VAL A 136 -17.08 5.57 0.53
CA VAL A 136 -17.50 6.71 1.33
C VAL A 136 -16.29 7.59 1.66
N ASP A 137 -16.47 8.90 1.63
CA ASP A 137 -15.44 9.84 2.09
C ASP A 137 -15.13 9.60 3.57
N VAL A 138 -13.83 9.45 3.89
CA VAL A 138 -13.34 9.24 5.26
C VAL A 138 -13.78 10.37 6.20
N ALA A 139 -13.87 11.60 5.70
CA ALA A 139 -14.30 12.77 6.45
C ALA A 139 -15.84 12.88 6.58
N ALA A 140 -16.60 12.15 5.77
CA ALA A 140 -18.05 12.18 5.74
C ALA A 140 -18.65 10.77 5.66
N ARG A 141 -18.54 10.01 6.76
CA ARG A 141 -18.96 8.59 6.85
C ARG A 141 -20.44 8.31 6.54
N ASN A 142 -21.29 9.34 6.51
CA ASN A 142 -22.71 9.25 6.14
C ASN A 142 -22.99 9.77 4.72
N ALA A 143 -21.96 10.16 3.97
CA ALA A 143 -22.11 10.65 2.61
C ALA A 143 -22.41 9.50 1.65
N HIS A 144 -22.96 9.86 0.49
CA HIS A 144 -23.08 8.94 -0.63
C HIS A 144 -21.70 8.47 -1.09
N TYR A 145 -21.66 7.28 -1.69
CA TYR A 145 -20.45 6.79 -2.35
C TYR A 145 -20.01 7.79 -3.42
N SER A 146 -18.70 8.04 -3.47
CA SER A 146 -18.05 8.90 -4.45
C SER A 146 -16.88 8.14 -5.09
N TYR A 147 -16.38 8.65 -6.22
CA TYR A 147 -15.14 8.15 -6.81
C TYR A 147 -13.98 8.41 -5.84
N CYS A 148 -13.29 7.35 -5.44
CA CYS A 148 -12.35 7.40 -4.31
C CYS A 148 -10.89 7.15 -4.70
N ILE A 149 -10.57 7.07 -6.00
CA ILE A 149 -9.19 6.85 -6.45
C ILE A 149 -8.48 8.20 -6.60
N PRO A 150 -7.41 8.46 -5.84
CA PRO A 150 -6.62 9.67 -5.99
C PRO A 150 -6.08 9.88 -7.41
N PRO A 151 -6.01 11.14 -7.87
CA PRO A 151 -5.31 11.47 -9.10
C PRO A 151 -3.83 11.04 -9.01
N GLY A 152 -3.32 10.42 -10.07
CA GLY A 152 -1.91 10.01 -10.18
C GLY A 152 -1.57 8.64 -9.57
N LEU A 153 -2.56 7.81 -9.25
CA LEU A 153 -2.32 6.38 -9.01
C LEU A 153 -2.29 5.61 -10.33
N PHE A 154 -1.18 4.94 -10.59
CA PHE A 154 -0.95 4.15 -11.79
C PHE A 154 -0.94 2.65 -11.47
N PRO A 155 -1.56 1.79 -12.28
CA PRO A 155 -1.63 0.35 -12.04
C PRO A 155 -0.26 -0.34 -12.03
N PHE A 156 0.76 0.33 -12.55
CA PHE A 156 2.12 -0.17 -12.65
C PHE A 156 2.95 0.07 -11.37
N SER A 157 2.42 0.84 -10.41
CA SER A 157 3.19 1.25 -9.23
C SER A 157 3.32 0.15 -8.17
N SER A 158 2.41 -0.82 -8.16
CA SER A 158 2.35 -1.86 -7.13
C SER A 158 3.34 -3.01 -7.33
N TRP A 159 4.03 -3.07 -8.47
CA TRP A 159 4.96 -4.16 -8.79
C TRP A 159 6.33 -3.64 -9.25
N ASP A 160 7.38 -4.37 -8.87
CA ASP A 160 8.75 -4.04 -9.24
C ASP A 160 8.97 -4.21 -10.75
N TYR A 161 9.29 -3.11 -11.43
CA TYR A 161 9.49 -3.07 -12.88
C TYR A 161 10.56 -4.06 -13.37
N LEU A 162 11.68 -4.21 -12.65
CA LEU A 162 12.75 -5.11 -13.07
C LEU A 162 12.32 -6.58 -12.96
N GLN A 163 11.55 -6.92 -11.93
CA GLN A 163 10.96 -8.26 -11.81
C GLN A 163 9.97 -8.55 -12.94
N VAL A 164 9.09 -7.58 -13.24
CA VAL A 164 8.11 -7.71 -14.34
C VAL A 164 8.83 -7.83 -15.69
N LYS A 165 9.82 -6.97 -15.97
CA LYS A 165 10.62 -7.00 -17.20
C LYS A 165 11.37 -8.32 -17.36
N LYS A 166 11.97 -8.83 -16.28
CA LYS A 166 12.66 -10.13 -16.30
C LYS A 166 11.69 -11.27 -16.60
N PHE A 167 10.45 -11.19 -16.14
CA PHE A 167 9.43 -12.19 -16.45
C PHE A 167 8.98 -12.13 -17.91
N LYS A 168 8.73 -10.92 -18.43
CA LYS A 168 8.38 -10.71 -19.83
C LYS A 168 8.80 -9.31 -20.27
N ASP A 169 9.68 -9.23 -21.26
CA ASP A 169 10.06 -7.98 -21.90
C ASP A 169 9.15 -7.72 -23.11
N SER A 170 8.55 -6.53 -23.17
CA SER A 170 7.65 -6.10 -24.25
C SER A 170 7.51 -4.58 -24.23
N ASN A 171 7.31 -3.95 -25.38
CA ASN A 171 7.12 -2.50 -25.44
C ASN A 171 5.81 -2.04 -24.77
N CYS A 172 4.89 -2.94 -24.42
CA CYS A 172 3.60 -2.62 -23.79
C CYS A 172 3.56 -2.97 -22.30
N LEU A 173 3.59 -1.97 -21.41
CA LEU A 173 3.50 -2.18 -19.95
C LEU A 173 2.24 -2.92 -19.52
N VAL A 174 1.08 -2.62 -20.12
CA VAL A 174 -0.19 -3.31 -19.82
C VAL A 174 -0.06 -4.81 -20.12
N THR A 175 0.68 -5.17 -21.17
CA THR A 175 0.95 -6.58 -21.48
C THR A 175 1.93 -7.19 -20.48
N MET A 176 3.06 -6.52 -20.21
CA MET A 176 4.08 -7.01 -19.28
C MET A 176 3.52 -7.24 -17.88
N TYR A 177 2.94 -6.20 -17.28
CA TYR A 177 2.39 -6.25 -15.93
C TYR A 177 1.19 -7.18 -15.88
N GLY A 178 0.32 -7.14 -16.88
CA GLY A 178 -0.80 -8.05 -16.93
C GLY A 178 -0.35 -9.51 -16.94
N ASP A 179 0.57 -9.91 -17.83
CA ASP A 179 1.01 -11.30 -17.91
C ASP A 179 1.67 -11.76 -16.60
N TYR A 180 2.41 -10.85 -15.96
CA TYR A 180 3.02 -11.09 -14.65
C TYR A 180 1.97 -11.29 -13.56
N ILE A 181 1.01 -10.38 -13.43
CA ILE A 181 -0.08 -10.45 -12.44
C ILE A 181 -0.90 -11.71 -12.64
N GLU A 182 -1.27 -12.05 -13.87
CA GLU A 182 -2.00 -13.28 -14.17
C GLU A 182 -1.21 -14.54 -13.84
N CYS A 183 0.11 -14.53 -14.05
CA CYS A 183 0.96 -15.63 -13.64
C CYS A 183 0.93 -15.81 -12.11
N ILE A 184 0.98 -14.72 -11.35
CA ILE A 184 0.87 -14.73 -9.88
C ILE A 184 -0.51 -15.24 -9.46
N LEU A 185 -1.59 -14.74 -10.05
CA LEU A 185 -2.96 -15.17 -9.75
C LEU A 185 -3.15 -16.66 -10.04
N ARG A 186 -2.62 -17.17 -11.16
CA ARG A 186 -2.63 -18.62 -11.45
C ARG A 186 -1.89 -19.45 -10.42
N ARG A 187 -0.76 -18.96 -9.89
CA ARG A 187 -0.05 -19.64 -8.79
C ARG A 187 -0.85 -19.60 -7.50
N LEU A 188 -1.44 -18.46 -7.17
CA LEU A 188 -2.31 -18.30 -6.01
C LEU A 188 -3.48 -19.28 -6.09
N MET A 189 -4.19 -19.35 -7.21
CA MET A 189 -5.29 -20.30 -7.40
C MET A 189 -4.87 -21.76 -7.18
N LYS A 190 -3.66 -22.15 -7.59
CA LYS A 190 -3.12 -23.49 -7.30
C LYS A 190 -2.93 -23.72 -5.79
N ILE A 191 -2.45 -22.71 -5.05
CA ILE A 191 -2.31 -22.77 -3.59
C ILE A 191 -3.69 -22.89 -2.93
N LEU A 192 -4.65 -22.05 -3.36
CA LEU A 192 -6.03 -22.07 -2.87
C LEU A 192 -6.70 -23.43 -3.13
N SER A 193 -6.52 -24.01 -4.32
CA SER A 193 -7.10 -25.31 -4.67
C SER A 193 -6.57 -26.47 -3.82
N LYS A 194 -5.37 -26.30 -3.22
CA LYS A 194 -4.77 -27.27 -2.30
C LYS A 194 -5.14 -27.02 -0.84
N GLN A 195 -6.00 -26.03 -0.55
CA GLN A 195 -6.43 -25.66 0.80
C GLN A 195 -5.25 -25.39 1.76
N GLN A 196 -4.15 -24.85 1.23
CA GLN A 196 -2.93 -24.56 2.02
C GLN A 196 -3.01 -23.22 2.76
N VAL A 197 -4.04 -22.41 2.48
CA VAL A 197 -4.24 -21.08 3.03
C VAL A 197 -5.71 -20.91 3.36
N SER A 198 -6.01 -20.21 4.44
CA SER A 198 -7.31 -19.68 4.79
C SER A 198 -7.19 -18.19 5.12
N PHE A 199 -8.28 -17.46 4.94
CA PHE A 199 -8.38 -16.03 5.19
C PHE A 199 -9.44 -15.77 6.25
N ARG A 200 -9.03 -15.12 7.33
CA ARG A 200 -9.94 -14.52 8.30
C ARG A 200 -9.99 -13.03 8.07
N ILE A 201 -11.17 -12.51 7.77
CA ILE A 201 -11.39 -11.07 7.56
C ILE A 201 -11.97 -10.50 8.85
N VAL A 202 -11.31 -9.46 9.37
CA VAL A 202 -11.76 -8.72 10.55
C VAL A 202 -11.92 -7.25 10.21
N LEU A 203 -13.11 -6.71 10.47
CA LEU A 203 -13.42 -5.29 10.34
C LEU A 203 -13.41 -4.64 11.74
N CYS A 204 -12.31 -3.98 12.08
CA CYS A 204 -12.18 -3.28 13.37
C CYS A 204 -11.18 -2.12 13.31
N ASP A 205 -11.16 -1.29 14.35
CA ASP A 205 -9.99 -0.45 14.62
C ASP A 205 -8.78 -1.36 14.88
N CYS A 206 -7.63 -1.04 14.29
CA CYS A 206 -6.43 -1.87 14.44
C CYS A 206 -6.01 -2.03 15.91
N MET A 207 -6.30 -1.06 16.77
CA MET A 207 -5.97 -1.11 18.19
C MET A 207 -6.86 -2.08 18.98
N ASP A 208 -8.02 -2.46 18.43
CA ASP A 208 -8.98 -3.39 19.01
C ASP A 208 -8.88 -4.82 18.46
N ILE A 209 -7.95 -5.07 17.52
CA ILE A 209 -7.85 -6.34 16.77
C ILE A 209 -7.85 -7.58 17.68
N LYS A 210 -7.21 -7.48 18.86
CA LYS A 210 -7.10 -8.56 19.84
C LYS A 210 -8.45 -9.15 20.27
N GLN A 211 -9.50 -8.35 20.31
CA GLN A 211 -10.84 -8.78 20.70
C GLN A 211 -11.44 -9.79 19.70
N TYR A 212 -10.91 -9.81 18.48
CA TYR A 212 -11.36 -10.64 17.36
C TYR A 212 -10.40 -11.79 17.04
N LEU A 213 -9.26 -11.89 17.74
CA LEU A 213 -8.31 -12.98 17.53
C LEU A 213 -8.64 -14.15 18.45
N GLU A 214 -8.33 -15.36 17.99
CA GLU A 214 -8.43 -16.56 18.83
C GLU A 214 -7.48 -16.46 20.03
N VAL A 215 -8.01 -16.83 21.21
CA VAL A 215 -7.26 -16.81 22.46
C VAL A 215 -6.01 -17.69 22.31
N ASN A 216 -4.86 -17.19 22.81
CA ASN A 216 -3.55 -17.83 22.72
C ASN A 216 -2.98 -18.02 21.31
N THR A 217 -3.62 -17.46 20.26
CA THR A 217 -3.02 -17.47 18.93
C THR A 217 -1.87 -16.46 18.85
N VAL A 218 -0.75 -16.92 18.31
CA VAL A 218 0.47 -16.12 18.09
C VAL A 218 0.87 -16.17 16.62
N TYR A 219 1.47 -15.08 16.15
CA TYR A 219 1.79 -14.87 14.74
C TYR A 219 3.29 -14.75 14.52
N ASP A 220 3.83 -15.48 13.54
CA ASP A 220 5.24 -15.34 13.16
C ASP A 220 5.49 -14.03 12.40
N ARG A 221 4.49 -13.50 11.70
CA ARG A 221 4.66 -12.31 10.87
C ARG A 221 3.48 -11.37 11.03
N ILE A 222 3.78 -10.11 11.30
CA ILE A 222 2.79 -9.03 11.32
C ILE A 222 3.30 -7.93 10.40
N LEU A 223 2.47 -7.54 9.43
CA LEU A 223 2.71 -6.40 8.54
C LEU A 223 1.62 -5.37 8.82
N THR A 224 2.01 -4.14 9.14
CA THR A 224 1.04 -3.09 9.51
C THR A 224 0.78 -2.08 8.40
N SER A 225 1.45 -2.20 7.23
CA SER A 225 1.47 -1.12 6.23
C SER A 225 1.86 0.21 6.89
N ASN A 226 1.35 1.33 6.35
CA ASN A 226 1.58 2.68 6.86
C ASN A 226 0.73 3.08 8.10
N LEU A 227 0.21 2.11 8.87
CA LEU A 227 -0.59 2.41 10.06
C LEU A 227 0.14 3.31 11.07
N MET A 228 1.48 3.26 11.15
CA MET A 228 2.23 4.12 12.08
C MET A 228 2.21 5.62 11.70
N ASP A 229 1.77 5.98 10.50
CA ASP A 229 1.51 7.37 10.14
C ASP A 229 0.25 7.93 10.80
N TYR A 230 -0.66 7.04 11.23
CA TYR A 230 -1.95 7.39 11.84
C TYR A 230 -2.06 6.97 13.31
N VAL A 231 -1.25 5.99 13.72
CA VAL A 231 -1.21 5.43 15.07
C VAL A 231 0.19 5.58 15.63
N PHE A 232 0.30 6.08 16.86
CA PHE A 232 1.58 6.26 17.52
C PHE A 232 2.36 4.94 17.61
N LEU A 233 3.52 4.86 16.92
CA LEU A 233 4.28 3.62 16.73
C LEU A 233 4.52 2.80 18.01
N PRO A 234 4.92 3.37 19.16
CA PRO A 234 5.07 2.60 20.39
C PRO A 234 3.80 1.86 20.82
N ASN A 235 2.60 2.42 20.60
CA ASN A 235 1.35 1.74 20.91
C ASN A 235 1.09 0.58 19.95
N LEU A 236 1.39 0.76 18.66
CA LEU A 236 1.27 -0.29 17.65
C LEU A 236 2.22 -1.46 17.97
N LEU A 237 3.46 -1.19 18.34
CA LEU A 237 4.44 -2.21 18.76
C LEU A 237 4.03 -2.90 20.07
N LYS A 238 3.48 -2.16 21.04
CA LYS A 238 2.92 -2.74 22.27
C LYS A 238 1.81 -3.73 21.95
N LEU A 239 0.90 -3.40 21.03
CA LEU A 239 -0.17 -4.30 20.60
C LEU A 239 0.41 -5.54 19.90
N CYS A 240 1.26 -5.34 18.89
CA CYS A 240 1.80 -6.42 18.06
C CYS A 240 2.68 -7.37 18.86
N SER A 241 3.55 -6.85 19.74
CA SER A 241 4.46 -7.66 20.59
C SER A 241 3.74 -8.67 21.48
N GLN A 242 2.47 -8.41 21.81
CA GLN A 242 1.67 -9.29 22.65
C GLN A 242 0.98 -10.44 21.88
N ILE A 243 1.04 -10.42 20.55
CA ILE A 243 0.44 -11.46 19.69
C ILE A 243 1.46 -12.10 18.76
N ILE A 244 2.74 -11.73 18.81
CA ILE A 244 3.76 -12.42 18.03
C ILE A 244 4.25 -13.70 18.71
N ASN A 245 4.74 -14.63 17.89
CA ASN A 245 5.40 -15.84 18.36
C ASN A 245 6.82 -15.53 18.85
N GLN A 246 6.99 -15.31 20.15
CA GLN A 246 8.29 -14.97 20.74
C GLN A 246 9.31 -16.12 20.68
N ASP A 247 8.84 -17.37 20.54
CA ASP A 247 9.70 -18.56 20.52
C ASP A 247 10.29 -18.86 19.14
N ASN A 248 9.71 -18.27 18.08
CA ASN A 248 10.21 -18.45 16.71
C ASN A 248 11.24 -17.38 16.34
N HIS A 249 12.47 -17.81 16.04
CA HIS A 249 13.57 -16.95 15.61
C HIS A 249 13.36 -16.25 14.24
N HIS A 250 12.36 -16.69 13.47
CA HIS A 250 11.94 -16.04 12.24
C HIS A 250 10.82 -15.01 12.44
N THR A 251 10.36 -14.82 13.68
CA THR A 251 9.30 -13.86 13.97
C THR A 251 9.71 -12.44 13.65
N THR A 252 8.82 -11.68 13.01
CA THR A 252 9.10 -10.29 12.62
C THR A 252 7.80 -9.47 12.56
N ILE A 253 7.88 -8.24 13.06
CA ILE A 253 6.89 -7.18 12.81
C ILE A 253 7.48 -6.21 11.81
N ILE A 254 6.72 -5.87 10.77
CA ILE A 254 7.11 -4.92 9.74
C ILE A 254 6.17 -3.72 9.82
N THR A 255 6.75 -2.54 10.11
CA THR A 255 6.03 -1.27 10.07
C THR A 255 6.56 -0.41 8.93
N GLU A 256 5.69 0.37 8.30
CA GLU A 256 6.03 1.29 7.22
C GLU A 256 5.60 2.71 7.57
N THR A 257 6.36 3.72 7.15
CA THR A 257 5.94 5.12 7.22
C THR A 257 6.26 5.81 5.92
N ILE A 258 5.33 6.65 5.46
CA ILE A 258 5.49 7.45 4.25
C ILE A 258 5.36 8.97 4.55
N LEU A 259 4.89 9.33 5.75
CA LEU A 259 4.58 10.72 6.12
C LEU A 259 5.54 11.35 7.13
N TRP A 260 6.50 10.60 7.67
CA TRP A 260 7.36 11.04 8.79
C TRP A 260 8.03 12.41 8.59
N ALA A 261 8.55 12.72 7.39
CA ALA A 261 9.18 14.01 7.18
C ALA A 261 8.19 15.11 6.77
N ARG A 262 7.09 14.77 6.10
CA ARG A 262 6.13 15.79 5.64
C ARG A 262 5.44 16.48 6.81
N ASP A 263 5.01 15.69 7.79
CA ASP A 263 4.10 16.16 8.82
C ASP A 263 4.78 16.30 10.20
N ILE A 264 5.94 15.66 10.42
CA ILE A 264 6.57 15.55 11.76
C ILE A 264 8.02 16.07 11.77
N MET A 265 8.84 15.71 10.78
CA MET A 265 10.26 16.09 10.70
C MET A 265 10.58 16.75 9.34
N PRO A 266 10.04 17.96 9.05
CA PRO A 266 10.23 18.64 7.77
C PRO A 266 11.71 18.89 7.42
N GLU A 267 12.57 19.00 8.43
CA GLU A 267 14.03 19.10 8.30
C GLU A 267 14.65 17.92 7.54
N GLY A 268 14.01 16.75 7.61
CA GLY A 268 14.42 15.53 6.93
C GLY A 268 13.97 15.44 5.47
N ASP A 269 13.24 16.43 4.94
CA ASP A 269 12.77 16.46 3.55
C ASP A 269 13.52 17.50 2.70
N ILE A 270 13.48 17.30 1.38
CA ILE A 270 14.09 18.15 0.37
C ILE A 270 13.64 19.62 0.42
N PRO A 271 12.35 19.95 0.60
CA PRO A 271 11.90 21.35 0.60
C PRO A 271 12.52 22.20 1.72
N TRP A 272 13.10 21.57 2.75
CA TRP A 272 13.74 22.26 3.85
C TRP A 272 14.95 23.10 3.38
N PRO A 273 15.15 24.34 3.88
CA PRO A 273 16.14 25.26 3.31
C PRO A 273 17.56 24.72 3.17
N SER A 274 18.07 23.96 4.16
CA SER A 274 19.42 23.39 4.09
C SER A 274 19.53 22.30 3.03
N ASN A 275 18.51 21.47 2.86
CA ASN A 275 18.48 20.42 1.84
C ASN A 275 18.23 21.02 0.45
N LYS A 276 17.37 22.03 0.35
CA LYS A 276 17.10 22.78 -0.87
C LYS A 276 18.36 23.42 -1.45
N SER A 277 19.28 23.89 -0.61
CA SER A 277 20.57 24.43 -1.06
C SER A 277 21.47 23.38 -1.74
N GLN A 278 21.23 22.10 -1.46
CA GLN A 278 21.98 20.98 -2.05
C GLN A 278 21.33 20.42 -3.33
N LEU A 279 20.21 20.98 -3.79
CA LEU A 279 19.52 20.54 -5.00
C LEU A 279 20.46 20.37 -6.22
N PRO A 280 21.32 21.34 -6.58
CA PRO A 280 22.19 21.19 -7.74
C PRO A 280 23.14 19.99 -7.64
N LYS A 281 23.56 19.63 -6.42
CA LYS A 281 24.39 18.44 -6.16
C LYS A 281 23.59 17.16 -6.39
N PHE A 282 22.36 17.08 -5.89
CA PHE A 282 21.50 15.92 -6.08
C PHE A 282 21.09 15.74 -7.54
N GLU A 283 20.78 16.83 -8.25
CA GLU A 283 20.51 16.83 -9.69
C GLU A 283 21.69 16.25 -10.48
N LYS A 284 22.91 16.68 -10.14
CA LYS A 284 24.13 16.14 -10.75
C LYS A 284 24.29 14.64 -10.52
N ILE A 285 24.13 14.17 -9.28
CA ILE A 285 24.24 12.74 -8.94
C ILE A 285 23.16 11.93 -9.68
N ALA A 286 21.91 12.40 -9.65
CA ALA A 286 20.79 11.76 -10.33
C ALA A 286 21.00 11.67 -11.84
N PHE A 287 21.52 12.73 -12.45
CA PHE A 287 21.88 12.74 -13.87
C PHE A 287 23.03 11.78 -14.17
N GLU A 288 24.06 11.73 -13.33
CA GLU A 288 25.19 10.82 -13.50
C GLU A 288 24.78 9.35 -13.40
N ASP A 289 23.89 9.01 -12.47
CA ASP A 289 23.38 7.65 -12.26
C ASP A 289 22.41 7.22 -13.37
N THR A 290 21.47 8.08 -13.75
CA THR A 290 20.38 7.70 -14.66
C THR A 290 20.62 8.07 -16.12
N LYS A 291 21.53 9.00 -16.39
CA LYS A 291 21.77 9.66 -17.68
C LYS A 291 20.51 10.34 -18.27
N ARG A 292 19.61 10.84 -17.41
CA ARG A 292 18.33 11.45 -17.80
C ARG A 292 18.12 12.79 -17.13
N SER A 293 17.95 13.83 -17.93
CA SER A 293 17.72 15.20 -17.46
C SER A 293 16.34 15.37 -16.79
N SER A 294 15.28 14.77 -17.33
CA SER A 294 13.93 14.85 -16.77
C SER A 294 13.84 14.24 -15.36
N PHE A 295 14.45 13.06 -15.16
CA PHE A 295 14.54 12.43 -13.83
C PHE A 295 15.38 13.26 -12.86
N ALA A 296 16.50 13.80 -13.34
CA ALA A 296 17.40 14.60 -12.52
C ALA A 296 16.77 15.92 -12.06
N MET A 297 15.94 16.55 -12.90
CA MET A 297 15.36 17.89 -12.68
C MET A 297 13.88 17.87 -12.28
N ASP A 298 13.36 16.76 -11.75
CA ASP A 298 11.92 16.56 -11.49
C ASP A 298 11.34 17.39 -10.33
N GLY A 299 12.16 18.20 -9.67
CA GLY A 299 11.72 19.16 -8.66
C GLY A 299 11.37 18.59 -7.28
N GLY A 300 11.63 17.31 -6.97
CA GLY A 300 11.56 16.86 -5.57
C GLY A 300 11.37 15.38 -5.28
N THR A 301 11.01 14.56 -6.26
CA THR A 301 10.54 13.19 -5.97
C THR A 301 11.62 12.16 -6.23
N SER A 302 12.30 12.28 -7.37
CA SER A 302 13.26 11.30 -7.88
C SER A 302 14.62 11.37 -7.18
N PHE A 303 15.03 12.54 -6.70
CA PHE A 303 16.31 12.70 -6.02
C PHE A 303 16.25 12.64 -4.49
N ARG A 304 15.05 12.51 -3.89
CA ARG A 304 14.94 12.19 -2.45
C ARG A 304 15.77 10.97 -2.11
N GLU A 305 15.86 9.98 -2.99
CA GLU A 305 16.73 8.80 -2.85
C GLU A 305 18.20 9.16 -2.53
N TYR A 306 18.73 10.24 -3.09
CA TYR A 306 20.11 10.69 -2.87
C TYR A 306 20.28 11.56 -1.62
N LEU A 307 19.18 12.01 -1.00
CA LEU A 307 19.22 12.66 0.31
C LEU A 307 19.42 11.58 1.38
N ASP A 308 20.56 11.63 2.06
CA ASP A 308 20.76 10.87 3.30
C ASP A 308 20.14 11.63 4.47
N ASN A 309 18.89 11.30 4.77
CA ASN A 309 18.13 11.81 5.91
C ASN A 309 17.99 10.76 7.02
N SER A 310 18.92 9.79 7.06
CA SER A 310 18.82 8.67 8.01
C SER A 310 18.98 9.13 9.46
N CYS A 311 19.82 10.15 9.69
CA CYS A 311 19.97 10.78 11.01
C CYS A 311 18.67 11.43 11.48
N ASP A 312 18.01 12.22 10.62
CA ASP A 312 16.74 12.88 10.94
C ASP A 312 15.64 11.85 11.21
N PHE A 313 15.57 10.81 10.37
CA PHE A 313 14.64 9.71 10.56
C PHE A 313 14.84 8.98 11.90
N PHE A 314 16.09 8.69 12.28
CA PHE A 314 16.35 8.06 13.57
C PHE A 314 16.10 8.99 14.75
N ASN A 315 16.34 10.29 14.61
CA ASN A 315 15.95 11.26 15.63
C ASN A 315 14.43 11.32 15.80
N TYR A 316 13.68 11.25 14.70
CA TYR A 316 12.22 11.09 14.73
C TYR A 316 11.80 9.83 15.51
N LEU A 317 12.39 8.66 15.21
CA LEU A 317 12.10 7.43 15.97
C LEU A 317 12.45 7.58 17.45
N ARG A 318 13.63 8.10 17.77
CA ARG A 318 14.08 8.32 19.16
C ARG A 318 13.16 9.27 19.92
N ALA A 319 12.68 10.32 19.25
CA ALA A 319 11.74 11.28 19.83
C ALA A 319 10.39 10.62 20.15
N MET A 320 9.85 9.76 19.26
CA MET A 320 8.62 9.01 19.56
C MET A 320 8.77 8.11 20.78
N PHE A 321 9.85 7.35 20.89
CA PHE A 321 10.07 6.49 22.06
C PHE A 321 10.37 7.28 23.33
N TYR A 322 11.07 8.41 23.23
CA TYR A 322 11.26 9.32 24.35
C TYR A 322 9.92 9.88 24.86
N ALA A 323 9.05 10.34 23.95
CA ALA A 323 7.71 10.81 24.29
C ALA A 323 6.86 9.71 24.95
N TYR A 324 6.97 8.46 24.48
CA TYR A 324 6.33 7.31 25.10
C TYR A 324 6.81 7.08 26.55
N ARG A 325 8.12 7.12 26.78
CA ARG A 325 8.72 6.99 28.13
C ARG A 325 8.28 8.14 29.05
N LEU A 326 8.29 9.38 28.56
CA LEU A 326 7.79 10.55 29.28
C LEU A 326 6.35 10.37 29.74
N LYS A 327 5.47 9.95 28.83
CA LYS A 327 4.06 9.70 29.16
C LYS A 327 3.90 8.65 30.25
N ARG A 328 4.64 7.52 30.15
CA ARG A 328 4.60 6.45 31.17
C ARG A 328 5.07 6.91 32.55
N VAL A 329 6.15 7.70 32.61
CA VAL A 329 6.64 8.27 33.88
C VAL A 329 5.58 9.18 34.48
N GLY A 330 5.00 10.09 33.68
CA GLY A 330 3.93 10.99 34.12
C GLY A 330 2.70 10.24 34.67
N GLU A 331 2.28 9.16 34.00
CA GLU A 331 1.17 8.30 34.46
C GLU A 331 1.51 7.52 35.74
N SER A 332 2.77 7.16 35.95
CA SER A 332 3.22 6.43 37.15
C SER A 332 3.36 7.31 38.40
N GLY A 333 3.41 8.63 38.24
CA GLY A 333 3.70 9.57 39.33
C GLY A 333 5.12 9.47 39.92
N SER A 334 6.01 8.69 39.31
CA SER A 334 7.40 8.55 39.75
C SER A 334 8.17 9.86 39.56
N THR A 335 8.68 10.43 40.65
CA THR A 335 9.56 11.60 40.63
C THR A 335 11.04 11.23 40.51
N HIS A 336 11.36 9.93 40.64
CA HIS A 336 12.72 9.40 40.61
C HIS A 336 13.17 8.96 39.21
N ASP A 337 12.23 8.51 38.36
CA ASP A 337 12.55 8.06 37.01
C ASP A 337 12.55 9.23 36.02
N LYS A 338 13.75 9.70 35.65
CA LYS A 338 13.88 10.62 34.52
C LYS A 338 14.00 9.82 33.24
N PRO A 339 13.06 9.96 32.28
CA PRO A 339 13.17 9.27 31.01
C PRO A 339 14.42 9.78 30.29
N THR A 340 15.18 8.84 29.71
CA THR A 340 16.34 9.15 28.87
C THR A 340 15.96 8.98 27.41
N ILE A 341 16.59 9.78 26.54
CA ILE A 341 16.45 9.63 25.10
C ILE A 341 17.09 8.29 24.71
N PRO A 342 16.32 7.32 24.16
CA PRO A 342 16.87 6.02 23.81
C PRO A 342 17.96 6.13 22.75
N VAL A 343 18.94 5.24 22.81
CA VAL A 343 19.79 4.96 21.63
C VAL A 343 19.04 4.03 20.68
N ILE A 344 19.46 3.98 19.40
CA ILE A 344 18.75 3.19 18.36
C ILE A 344 18.60 1.71 18.77
N LYS A 345 19.63 1.13 19.40
CA LYS A 345 19.63 -0.26 19.87
C LYS A 345 18.63 -0.55 20.98
N GLU A 346 18.11 0.48 21.65
CA GLU A 346 17.13 0.37 22.72
C GLU A 346 15.69 0.58 22.26
N LEU A 347 15.49 0.98 21.01
CA LEU A 347 14.15 1.20 20.47
C LEU A 347 13.39 -0.12 20.42
N GLY A 348 12.23 -0.15 21.09
CA GLY A 348 11.37 -1.34 21.19
C GLY A 348 11.65 -2.24 22.38
N ASN A 349 12.70 -1.98 23.17
CA ASN A 349 13.06 -2.84 24.31
C ASN A 349 11.93 -2.95 25.35
N GLU A 350 11.12 -1.90 25.53
CA GLU A 350 9.96 -1.97 26.44
C GLU A 350 8.91 -3.00 26.01
N PHE A 351 8.97 -3.44 24.75
CA PHE A 351 8.08 -4.41 24.12
C PHE A 351 8.78 -5.75 23.85
N GLN A 352 9.97 -5.99 24.41
CA GLN A 352 10.81 -7.15 24.13
C GLN A 352 11.18 -7.30 22.64
N LEU A 353 11.27 -6.17 21.94
CA LEU A 353 11.63 -6.09 20.52
C LEU A 353 12.94 -5.32 20.35
N ARG A 354 13.63 -5.60 19.24
CA ARG A 354 14.71 -4.76 18.74
C ARG A 354 14.49 -4.44 17.27
N LEU A 355 14.87 -3.23 16.87
CA LEU A 355 14.95 -2.82 15.47
C LEU A 355 16.17 -3.46 14.80
N ARG A 356 16.01 -3.99 13.58
CA ARG A 356 17.15 -4.36 12.71
C ARG A 356 17.83 -3.11 12.15
N ASP A 357 19.15 -3.14 11.98
CA ASP A 357 19.86 -2.02 11.37
C ASP A 357 19.63 -2.00 9.86
N GLY A 358 18.57 -1.30 9.46
CA GLY A 358 18.18 -1.13 8.06
C GLY A 358 19.23 -0.42 7.21
N ILE A 359 20.04 0.47 7.79
CA ILE A 359 21.14 1.15 7.07
C ILE A 359 22.21 0.15 6.67
N ARG A 360 22.50 -0.81 7.56
CA ARG A 360 23.45 -1.90 7.30
C ARG A 360 22.84 -3.05 6.48
N ASN A 361 21.64 -2.86 5.91
CA ASN A 361 20.91 -3.87 5.18
C ASN A 361 20.64 -5.15 6.01
N GLU A 362 20.40 -5.01 7.32
CA GLU A 362 20.12 -6.16 8.19
C GLU A 362 18.66 -6.65 8.10
N ASN A 363 17.77 -5.86 7.48
CA ASN A 363 16.41 -6.29 7.17
C ASN A 363 16.44 -7.51 6.23
N ARG A 364 15.52 -8.46 6.44
CA ARG A 364 15.51 -9.76 5.74
C ARG A 364 14.31 -9.96 4.81
N ILE A 365 13.19 -9.31 5.10
CA ILE A 365 11.91 -9.48 4.41
C ILE A 365 11.67 -8.29 3.48
N VAL A 366 11.95 -7.08 3.95
CA VAL A 366 11.74 -5.82 3.23
C VAL A 366 12.98 -4.94 3.26
N PHE A 367 13.25 -4.22 2.17
CA PHE A 367 14.33 -3.23 2.15
C PHE A 367 13.98 -2.06 3.09
N PHE A 368 14.98 -1.46 3.75
CA PHE A 368 14.76 -0.30 4.64
C PHE A 368 14.23 0.93 3.87
N ARG A 369 14.80 1.18 2.69
CA ARG A 369 14.48 2.29 1.79
C ARG A 369 14.35 1.78 0.35
N PRO A 370 13.27 2.13 -0.37
CA PRO A 370 13.14 1.73 -1.77
C PRO A 370 14.16 2.45 -2.66
N ALA A 371 14.70 1.73 -3.64
CA ALA A 371 15.48 2.32 -4.73
C ALA A 371 14.54 2.84 -5.82
N ILE A 372 14.29 4.15 -5.84
CA ILE A 372 13.31 4.81 -6.73
C ILE A 372 13.82 4.78 -8.17
N ASN A 373 15.10 5.09 -8.39
CA ASN A 373 15.76 5.11 -9.70
C ASN A 373 15.63 3.79 -10.47
N ARG A 374 15.51 2.65 -9.77
CA ARG A 374 15.35 1.31 -10.33
C ARG A 374 13.89 0.95 -10.62
N ARG A 375 12.92 1.68 -10.07
CA ARG A 375 11.48 1.47 -10.24
C ARG A 375 10.93 2.35 -11.34
N ARG A 376 11.53 2.25 -12.53
CA ARG A 376 11.06 2.91 -13.75
C ARG A 376 9.59 2.53 -13.92
N VAL A 377 8.66 3.50 -14.02
CA VAL A 377 7.17 3.35 -14.04
C VAL A 377 6.44 3.36 -12.68
N THR A 378 7.13 3.54 -11.56
CA THR A 378 6.51 3.74 -10.24
C THR A 378 6.68 5.18 -9.76
N ILE A 379 5.63 5.75 -9.14
CA ILE A 379 5.70 7.07 -8.47
C ILE A 379 5.95 6.84 -6.97
N VAL A 380 7.14 6.35 -6.63
CA VAL A 380 7.58 6.27 -5.23
C VAL A 380 8.17 7.62 -4.84
N SER A 381 7.82 8.11 -3.66
CA SER A 381 8.23 9.44 -3.20
C SER A 381 9.64 9.48 -2.62
N GLY A 382 10.20 8.34 -2.21
CA GLY A 382 11.52 8.23 -1.60
C GLY A 382 11.55 8.41 -0.09
N MET A 383 10.40 8.71 0.48
CA MET A 383 10.17 8.94 1.90
C MET A 383 9.75 7.69 2.64
N GLU A 384 9.37 6.64 1.91
CA GLU A 384 8.95 5.36 2.45
C GLU A 384 10.11 4.75 3.26
N ARG A 385 9.83 4.36 4.51
CA ARG A 385 10.76 3.65 5.38
C ARG A 385 10.10 2.40 5.91
N TYR A 386 10.77 1.26 5.79
CA TYR A 386 10.32 -0.01 6.33
C TYR A 386 11.21 -0.42 7.50
N LEU A 387 10.58 -0.73 8.63
CA LEU A 387 11.25 -1.09 9.87
C LEU A 387 10.93 -2.55 10.20
N GLU A 388 11.96 -3.36 10.38
CA GLU A 388 11.83 -4.73 10.84
C GLU A 388 12.16 -4.84 12.32
N TRP A 389 11.15 -5.17 13.11
CA TRP A 389 11.25 -5.40 14.54
C TRP A 389 11.25 -6.89 14.81
N ILE A 390 12.18 -7.37 15.61
CA ILE A 390 12.28 -8.79 15.95
C ILE A 390 12.35 -8.99 17.46
N PRO A 391 11.87 -10.13 17.98
CA PRO A 391 12.05 -10.51 19.38
C PRO A 391 13.49 -10.37 19.87
N ILE A 392 13.67 -9.87 21.08
CA ILE A 392 14.94 -9.96 21.79
C ILE A 392 15.08 -11.41 22.27
N GLN A 393 16.01 -12.15 21.65
CA GLN A 393 16.30 -13.51 22.09
C GLN A 393 17.02 -13.47 23.43
N LYS A 394 16.49 -14.21 24.42
CA LYS A 394 17.22 -14.50 25.65
C LYS A 394 18.39 -15.41 25.27
N LYS A 395 19.61 -14.96 25.58
CA LYS A 395 20.83 -15.76 25.38
C LYS A 395 20.86 -16.95 26.34
#